data_AF-X1LNL8-F1
#
_entry.id   AF-X1LNL8-F1
#
_cell.length_a   1.000
_cell.length_b   1.000
_cell.length_c   1.000
_cell.angle_alpha   90.00
_cell.angle_beta   90.00
_cell.angle_gamma   90.00
#
_symmetry.space_group_name_H-M   'P 1'
#
loop_
_entity.id
_entity.type
_entity.pdbx_description
1 polymer ?
#
loop_
_entity_poly.entity_id
_entity_poly.type
_entity_poly.pdbx_seq_one_letter_code
_entity_poly.pdbx_strand_id
1 'polypeptide(L)' 'MSRQRKKKGRPVSGWLIFDKPKGMGSTEVVSKIKWLFKAEKAGH' A
#
# COMPACT_ATOMS: atom_id res chain seq x y z
N MET A 1 23.31 -11.51 14.58
CA MET A 1 22.62 -11.56 13.28
C MET A 1 22.10 -10.17 12.96
N SER A 2 22.63 -9.50 11.93
CA SER A 2 22.12 -8.20 11.49
C SER A 2 20.67 -8.40 11.03
N ARG A 3 19.73 -7.74 11.71
CA ARG A 3 18.30 -7.77 11.35
C ARG A 3 18.20 -7.13 9.97
N GLN A 4 18.03 -7.94 8.93
CA GLN A 4 17.85 -7.47 7.56
C GLN A 4 16.66 -6.50 7.58
N ARG A 5 16.93 -5.19 7.51
CA ARG A 5 15.87 -4.18 7.45
C ARG A 5 15.13 -4.46 6.15
N LYS A 6 13.85 -4.84 6.24
CA LYS A 6 12.97 -4.91 5.07
C LYS A 6 13.17 -3.60 4.30
N LYS A 7 13.51 -3.72 3.00
CA LYS A 7 13.67 -2.55 2.14
C LYS A 7 12.43 -1.68 2.31
N LYS A 8 12.62 -0.41 2.68
CA LYS A 8 11.54 0.56 2.65
C LYS A 8 10.97 0.59 1.24
N GLY A 9 9.65 0.64 1.12
CA GLY A 9 8.99 0.77 -0.18
C GLY A 9 9.41 2.07 -0.88
N ARG A 10 8.91 2.28 -2.08
CA ARG A 10 9.08 3.51 -2.85
C ARG A 10 8.44 4.68 -2.07
N PRO A 11 9.13 5.83 -1.93
CA PRO A 11 8.51 7.05 -1.42
C PRO A 11 7.55 7.60 -2.48
N VAL A 12 6.30 7.14 -2.44
CA VAL A 12 5.23 7.58 -3.36
C VAL A 12 4.47 8.72 -2.72
N SER A 13 4.38 9.84 -3.42
CA SER A 13 3.57 11.00 -3.03
C SER A 13 2.44 11.17 -4.04
N GLY A 14 1.19 11.22 -3.56
CA GLY A 14 0.03 11.40 -4.42
C GLY A 14 -1.24 10.81 -3.84
N TRP A 15 -2.31 10.88 -4.63
CA TRP A 15 -3.63 10.38 -4.31
C TRP A 15 -4.07 9.38 -5.39
N LEU A 16 -4.80 8.35 -4.98
CA LEU A 16 -5.39 7.37 -5.89
C LEU A 16 -6.89 7.29 -5.59
N ILE A 17 -7.71 7.72 -6.53
CA ILE A 17 -9.15 7.54 -6.47
C ILE A 17 -9.44 6.12 -6.93
N PHE A 18 -9.84 5.26 -6.00
CA PHE A 18 -10.11 3.85 -6.26
C PHE A 18 -11.60 3.55 -6.14
N ASP A 19 -12.21 3.10 -7.24
CA ASP A 19 -13.60 2.62 -7.23
C ASP A 19 -13.65 1.22 -6.60
N LYS A 20 -14.09 1.16 -5.34
CA LYS A 20 -14.04 -0.06 -4.55
C LYS A 20 -15.24 -0.96 -4.87
N PRO A 21 -15.03 -2.21 -5.33
CA PRO A 21 -16.14 -3.11 -5.59
C PRO A 21 -16.86 -3.53 -4.29
N LYS A 22 -18.14 -3.88 -4.41
CA LYS A 22 -18.92 -4.45 -3.32
C LYS A 22 -18.28 -5.75 -2.83
N GLY A 23 -18.25 -5.95 -1.52
CA GLY A 23 -17.65 -7.15 -0.91
C GLY A 23 -16.15 -7.05 -0.61
N MET A 24 -15.45 -5.99 -1.04
CA MET A 24 -14.05 -5.73 -0.66
C MET A 24 -13.96 -4.73 0.49
N GLY A 25 -13.15 -5.02 1.52
CA GLY A 25 -12.89 -4.13 2.64
C GLY A 25 -11.89 -3.02 2.31
N SER A 26 -12.04 -1.85 2.93
CA SER A 26 -11.14 -0.70 2.69
C SER A 26 -9.68 -1.01 3.08
N THR A 27 -9.48 -1.75 4.17
CA THR A 27 -8.14 -2.23 4.59
C THR A 27 -7.49 -3.15 3.56
N GLU A 28 -8.29 -4.01 2.92
CA GLU A 28 -7.82 -4.91 1.87
C GLU A 28 -7.40 -4.12 0.62
N VAL A 29 -8.19 -3.12 0.25
CA VAL A 29 -7.87 -2.18 -0.85
C VAL A 29 -6.54 -1.49 -0.59
N VAL A 30 -6.35 -0.86 0.58
CA VAL A 30 -5.10 -0.16 0.92
C VAL A 30 -3.91 -1.12 0.95
N SER A 31 -4.10 -2.35 1.46
CA SER A 31 -3.05 -3.38 1.47
C SER A 31 -2.62 -3.75 0.04
N LYS A 32 -3.58 -3.93 -0.87
CA LYS A 32 -3.31 -4.22 -2.28
C LYS A 32 -2.64 -3.04 -2.99
N ILE A 33 -3.13 -1.82 -2.80
CA ILE A 33 -2.54 -0.60 -3.39
C ILE A 33 -1.09 -0.43 -2.92
N LYS A 34 -0.82 -0.56 -1.61
CA LYS A 34 0.55 -0.48 -1.07
C LYS A 34 1.49 -1.48 -1.75
N TRP A 35 1.02 -2.72 -1.96
CA TRP A 35 1.79 -3.77 -2.62
C TRP A 35 2.01 -3.48 -4.11
N LEU A 36 0.96 -3.12 -4.85
CA LEU A 36 1.01 -2.82 -6.29
C LEU A 36 2.01 -1.70 -6.63
N PHE A 37 1.97 -0.60 -5.87
CA PHE A 37 2.87 0.53 -6.06
C PHE A 37 4.22 0.36 -5.37
N LYS A 38 4.40 -0.75 -4.63
CA LYS A 38 5.53 -0.96 -3.70
C LYS A 38 5.73 0.24 -2.77
N ALA A 39 4.66 0.91 -2.35
CA ALA A 39 4.74 2.17 -1.61
C ALA A 39 5.27 1.96 -0.18
N GLU A 40 6.06 2.91 0.34
CA GLU A 40 6.50 2.88 1.74
C GLU A 40 5.30 2.94 2.69
N LYS A 41 4.32 3.77 2.36
CA LYS A 41 3.08 3.98 3.12
C LYS A 41 1.91 4.18 2.16
N ALA A 42 0.74 3.67 2.55
CA ALA A 42 -0.54 3.95 1.91
C ALA A 42 -1.62 4.02 3.01
N GLY A 43 -2.66 4.82 2.77
CA GLY A 43 -3.83 4.97 3.62
C GLY A 43 -5.05 5.31 2.76
N HIS A 44 -6.24 5.19 3.34
CA HIS A 44 -7.52 5.59 2.75
C HIS A 44 -8.16 6.69 3.59
#